data_AF-A0AAU8FJ36-F1
#
_entry.id   AF-A0AAU8FJ36-F1
#
_cell.length_a   1.000
_cell.length_b   1.000
_cell.length_c   1.000
_cell.angle_alpha   90.00
_cell.angle_beta   90.00
_cell.angle_gamma   90.00
#
_symmetry.space_group_name_H-M   'P 1'
#
loop_
_entity.id
_entity.type
_entity.pdbx_description
1 polymer ?
#
loop_
_entity_poly.entity_id
_entity_poly.type
_entity_poly.pdbx_seq_one_letter_code
_entity_poly.pdbx_strand_id
1 'polypeptide(L)'
;MHPNSNYQSGVQFQGATVPKILIWGNEVYPLLWRTVGTYSSDNGTDDQGVSIASTAADIYNTIANGEEALSWANLPMHGFHQWRKGKWEEGKNWVNNDSNAGWEEVIGSNYTELVSWYETVVTCDANQWQACYASSPPPGYCDDYCTDQVYHFYTVYHDYPSDGVVTQRSATNDGGSWQGIHLEAPNTNHGEFKRPDRVRPTLDWVFNNGDQSGHFQIDLR
;
A
#
# COMPACT_ATOMS: atom_id res chain seq x y z
N MET A 1 17.65 4.87 -32.47
CA MET A 1 18.20 3.63 -31.90
C MET A 1 17.36 3.29 -30.70
N HIS A 2 16.54 2.24 -30.78
CA HIS A 2 15.81 1.74 -29.61
C HIS A 2 16.79 0.96 -28.72
N PRO A 3 16.88 1.24 -27.41
CA PRO A 3 17.65 0.42 -26.51
C PRO A 3 16.83 -0.83 -26.14
N ASN A 4 16.56 -1.69 -27.12
CA ASN A 4 16.16 -3.06 -26.83
C ASN A 4 17.44 -3.87 -26.71
N SER A 5 17.98 -3.94 -25.50
CA SER A 5 19.09 -4.83 -25.21
C SER A 5 18.55 -6.23 -24.97
N ASN A 6 18.75 -7.09 -25.97
CA ASN A 6 18.58 -8.55 -25.90
C ASN A 6 19.41 -9.22 -24.77
N TYR A 7 20.19 -8.44 -24.01
CA TYR A 7 20.97 -8.92 -22.87
C TYR A 7 20.09 -9.32 -21.68
N GLN A 8 18.92 -8.69 -21.49
CA GLN A 8 18.06 -8.95 -20.33
C GLN A 8 17.13 -10.17 -20.51
N SER A 9 16.85 -10.58 -21.76
CA SER A 9 15.88 -11.64 -22.07
C SER A 9 16.50 -13.04 -22.24
N GLY A 10 17.83 -13.18 -22.10
CA GLY A 10 18.54 -14.40 -22.48
C GLY A 10 19.01 -15.32 -21.35
N VAL A 11 18.89 -14.94 -20.07
CA VAL A 11 19.56 -15.68 -18.99
C VAL A 11 18.69 -15.85 -17.76
N GLN A 12 17.69 -16.73 -17.87
CA GLN A 12 17.11 -17.38 -16.69
C GLN A 12 18.26 -18.10 -15.97
N PHE A 13 18.49 -17.81 -14.68
CA PHE A 13 19.46 -18.47 -13.78
C PHE A 13 20.92 -17.99 -13.71
N GLN A 14 21.30 -16.85 -14.30
CA GLN A 14 22.53 -16.16 -13.88
C GLN A 14 22.16 -14.96 -13.00
N GLY A 15 22.39 -15.08 -11.69
CA GLY A 15 22.35 -13.92 -10.80
C GLY A 15 23.35 -12.90 -11.32
N ALA A 16 22.85 -11.74 -11.76
CA ALA A 16 23.72 -10.67 -12.20
C ALA A 16 24.54 -10.19 -10.99
N THR A 17 25.85 -10.45 -10.99
CA THR A 17 26.82 -9.95 -9.99
C THR A 17 27.06 -8.44 -10.08
N VAL A 18 26.30 -7.73 -10.91
CA VAL A 18 26.36 -6.27 -11.00
C VAL A 18 25.52 -5.69 -9.86
N PRO A 19 26.13 -5.01 -8.87
CA PRO A 19 25.37 -4.38 -7.79
C PRO A 19 24.35 -3.41 -8.38
N LYS A 20 23.09 -3.52 -7.93
CA LYS A 20 22.01 -2.62 -8.33
C LYS A 20 21.88 -1.48 -7.33
N ILE A 21 21.53 -0.30 -7.81
CA ILE A 21 21.06 0.80 -6.97
C ILE A 21 19.54 0.80 -7.12
N LEU A 22 18.84 0.53 -6.03
CA LEU A 22 17.39 0.46 -5.98
C LEU A 22 16.89 1.67 -5.19
N ILE A 23 16.56 2.74 -5.91
CA ILE A 23 15.98 3.94 -5.33
C ILE A 23 14.46 3.79 -5.34
N TRP A 24 13.82 4.01 -4.21
CA TRP A 24 12.37 3.92 -4.06
C TRP A 24 11.84 5.19 -3.38
N GLY A 25 10.66 5.64 -3.79
CA GLY A 25 10.05 6.86 -3.24
C GLY A 25 9.18 6.54 -2.04
N ASN A 26 9.16 7.46 -1.07
CA ASN A 26 8.29 7.35 0.10
C ASN A 26 7.42 8.60 0.23
N GLU A 27 6.21 8.53 -0.32
CA GLU A 27 5.20 9.57 -0.18
C GLU A 27 4.33 9.24 1.04
N VAL A 28 4.16 10.20 1.95
CA VAL A 28 3.49 9.93 3.23
C VAL A 28 2.05 10.43 3.24
N TYR A 29 1.77 11.64 2.71
CA TYR A 29 0.41 12.19 2.68
C TYR A 29 0.31 13.54 1.93
N PRO A 30 -0.81 13.83 1.21
CA PRO A 30 -1.82 12.91 0.70
C PRO A 30 -1.32 12.26 -0.59
N LEU A 31 -1.13 10.95 -0.55
CA LEU A 31 -0.44 10.17 -1.56
C LEU A 31 -1.21 10.11 -2.88
N LEU A 32 -2.53 9.87 -2.85
CA LEU A 32 -3.37 9.91 -4.07
C LEU A 32 -3.27 11.26 -4.80
N TRP A 33 -3.52 12.34 -4.07
CA TRP A 33 -3.69 13.66 -4.67
C TRP A 33 -2.36 14.23 -5.17
N ARG A 34 -1.25 13.99 -4.47
CA ARG A 34 0.08 14.35 -4.99
C ARG A 34 0.42 13.57 -6.26
N THR A 35 0.17 12.25 -6.29
CA THR A 35 0.38 11.45 -7.50
C THR A 35 -0.46 11.97 -8.68
N VAL A 36 -1.75 12.22 -8.50
CA VAL A 36 -2.61 12.82 -9.55
C VAL A 36 -2.09 14.17 -10.03
N GLY A 37 -1.64 15.03 -9.10
CA GLY A 37 -1.04 16.33 -9.42
C GLY A 37 0.15 16.21 -10.36
N THR A 38 1.06 15.28 -10.06
CA THR A 38 2.29 15.07 -10.83
C THR A 38 2.05 14.54 -12.25
N TYR A 39 1.00 13.74 -12.47
CA TYR A 39 0.65 13.22 -13.80
C TYR A 39 -0.26 14.14 -14.61
N SER A 40 -1.09 14.94 -13.96
CA SER A 40 -2.01 15.87 -14.65
C SER A 40 -1.31 17.08 -15.26
N SER A 41 -0.13 17.43 -14.75
CA SER A 41 0.63 18.59 -15.19
C SER A 41 2.10 18.22 -15.31
N ASP A 42 2.60 18.20 -16.54
CA ASP A 42 3.94 17.71 -16.86
C ASP A 42 5.09 18.59 -16.31
N ASN A 43 4.78 19.59 -15.47
CA ASN A 43 5.68 20.47 -14.71
C ASN A 43 4.91 21.23 -13.60
N GLY A 44 3.77 20.73 -13.11
CA GLY A 44 3.03 21.43 -12.05
C GLY A 44 3.76 21.41 -10.72
N THR A 45 3.55 22.45 -9.91
CA THR A 45 4.02 22.49 -8.51
C THR A 45 3.52 21.26 -7.76
N ASP A 46 4.33 20.71 -6.86
CA ASP A 46 4.08 19.43 -6.15
C ASP A 46 2.72 19.39 -5.43
N ASP A 47 2.14 20.56 -5.13
CA ASP A 47 0.87 20.73 -4.42
C ASP A 47 -0.36 20.93 -5.34
N GLN A 48 -0.22 20.90 -6.66
CA GLN A 48 -1.34 21.20 -7.55
C GLN A 48 -2.50 20.22 -7.38
N GLY A 49 -2.20 18.93 -7.24
CA GLY A 49 -3.23 17.91 -6.99
C GLY A 49 -3.89 18.07 -5.61
N VAL A 50 -3.12 18.47 -4.60
CA VAL A 50 -3.63 18.82 -3.26
C VAL A 50 -4.53 20.05 -3.30
N SER A 51 -4.16 21.06 -4.10
CA SER A 51 -4.97 22.25 -4.32
C SER A 51 -6.30 21.93 -5.02
N ILE A 52 -6.28 21.03 -6.02
CA ILE A 52 -7.49 20.54 -6.68
C ILE A 52 -8.38 19.79 -5.68
N ALA A 53 -7.80 18.94 -4.84
CA ALA A 53 -8.53 18.22 -3.80
C ALA A 53 -9.19 19.19 -2.81
N SER A 54 -8.44 20.18 -2.31
CA SER A 54 -8.98 21.22 -1.43
C SER A 54 -10.13 21.97 -2.09
N THR A 55 -9.98 22.34 -3.36
CA THR A 55 -11.03 23.02 -4.12
C THR A 55 -12.28 22.15 -4.26
N ALA A 56 -12.12 20.85 -4.52
CA ALA A 56 -13.24 19.92 -4.58
C ALA A 56 -13.94 19.81 -3.22
N ALA A 57 -13.19 19.65 -2.12
CA ALA A 57 -13.71 19.59 -0.77
C ALA A 57 -14.49 20.88 -0.39
N ASP A 58 -13.99 22.05 -0.81
CA ASP A 58 -14.65 23.34 -0.59
C ASP A 58 -15.96 23.47 -1.38
N ILE A 59 -16.00 22.93 -2.61
CA ILE A 59 -17.25 22.86 -3.40
C ILE A 59 -18.28 21.98 -2.68
N TYR A 60 -17.89 20.78 -2.23
CA TYR A 60 -18.76 19.91 -1.44
C TYR A 60 -19.31 20.64 -0.21
N ASN A 61 -18.43 21.30 0.55
CA ASN A 61 -18.79 22.05 1.75
C ASN A 61 -19.76 23.22 1.45
N THR A 62 -19.51 23.95 0.36
CA THR A 62 -20.35 25.07 -0.07
C THR A 62 -21.75 24.60 -0.42
N ILE A 63 -21.88 23.49 -1.15
CA ILE A 63 -23.18 22.94 -1.51
C ILE A 63 -23.90 22.39 -0.27
N ALA A 64 -23.18 21.72 0.65
CA ALA A 64 -23.74 21.26 1.92
C ALA A 64 -24.36 22.42 2.73
N ASN A 65 -23.64 23.54 2.86
CA ASN A 65 -24.14 24.75 3.52
C ASN A 65 -25.34 25.36 2.78
N GLY A 66 -25.35 25.28 1.45
CA GLY A 66 -26.50 25.70 0.64
C GLY A 66 -27.75 24.85 0.90
N GLU A 67 -27.60 23.53 1.00
CA GLU A 67 -28.69 22.62 1.37
C GLU A 67 -29.20 22.90 2.79
N GLU A 68 -28.30 23.23 3.73
CA GLU A 68 -28.71 23.65 5.08
C GLU A 68 -29.59 24.89 5.05
N ALA A 69 -29.17 25.93 4.33
CA ALA A 69 -29.94 27.16 4.20
C ALA A 69 -31.31 26.91 3.53
N LEU A 70 -31.34 26.10 2.47
CA LEU A 70 -32.58 25.70 1.79
C LEU A 70 -33.51 24.91 2.70
N SER A 71 -32.97 24.10 3.61
CA SER A 71 -33.77 23.32 4.56
C SER A 71 -34.61 24.20 5.50
N TRP A 72 -34.11 25.40 5.83
CA TRP A 72 -34.79 26.38 6.67
C TRP A 72 -35.74 27.28 5.87
N ALA A 73 -35.40 27.59 4.62
CA ALA A 73 -36.27 28.33 3.71
C ALA A 73 -37.46 27.49 3.20
N ASN A 74 -37.32 26.16 3.15
CA ASN A 74 -38.33 25.23 2.66
C ASN A 74 -38.64 24.13 3.70
N LEU A 75 -39.28 24.52 4.81
CA LEU A 75 -39.64 23.62 5.92
C LEU A 75 -40.38 22.33 5.49
N PRO A 76 -41.34 22.36 4.54
CA PRO A 76 -41.98 21.12 4.07
C PRO A 76 -41.01 20.08 3.48
N MET A 77 -39.87 20.52 2.93
CA MET A 77 -38.82 19.68 2.34
C MET A 77 -37.58 19.58 3.23
N HIS A 78 -37.67 19.99 4.50
CA HIS A 78 -36.52 20.07 5.41
C HIS A 78 -35.72 18.76 5.46
N GLY A 79 -36.39 17.62 5.65
CA GLY A 79 -35.73 16.31 5.72
C GLY A 79 -35.00 15.93 4.42
N PHE A 80 -35.54 16.30 3.25
CA PHE A 80 -34.89 16.06 1.97
C PHE A 80 -33.61 16.88 1.82
N HIS A 81 -33.64 18.16 2.19
CA HIS A 81 -32.47 19.03 2.16
C HIS A 81 -31.40 18.59 3.17
N GLN A 82 -31.79 18.16 4.38
CA GLN A 82 -30.85 17.61 5.37
C GLN A 82 -30.21 16.30 4.89
N TRP A 83 -30.98 15.42 4.22
CA TRP A 83 -30.41 14.23 3.60
C TRP A 83 -29.37 14.57 2.51
N ARG A 84 -29.67 15.54 1.63
CA ARG A 84 -28.72 16.00 0.60
C ARG A 84 -27.48 16.64 1.21
N LYS A 85 -27.62 17.48 2.23
CA LYS A 85 -26.49 18.04 3.00
C LYS A 85 -25.55 16.91 3.44
N GLY A 86 -26.08 15.86 4.06
CA GLY A 86 -25.28 14.71 4.49
C GLY A 86 -24.51 14.05 3.34
N LYS A 87 -25.11 13.94 2.15
CA LYS A 87 -24.41 13.40 0.96
C LYS A 87 -23.27 14.29 0.46
N TRP A 88 -23.42 15.61 0.53
CA TRP A 88 -22.33 16.52 0.20
C TRP A 88 -21.20 16.48 1.24
N GLU A 89 -21.54 16.33 2.53
CA GLU A 89 -20.57 16.13 3.61
C GLU A 89 -19.82 14.79 3.47
N GLU A 90 -20.51 13.72 3.09
CA GLU A 90 -19.87 12.44 2.72
C GLU A 90 -18.84 12.64 1.59
N GLY A 91 -19.19 13.39 0.53
CA GLY A 91 -18.26 13.70 -0.57
C GLY A 91 -17.03 14.49 -0.13
N LYS A 92 -17.21 15.48 0.77
CA LYS A 92 -16.10 16.21 1.40
C LYS A 92 -15.20 15.27 2.22
N ASN A 93 -15.80 14.41 3.04
CA ASN A 93 -15.06 13.46 3.88
C ASN A 93 -14.29 12.44 3.04
N TRP A 94 -14.84 12.02 1.91
CA TRP A 94 -14.13 11.16 0.97
C TRP A 94 -12.86 11.81 0.46
N VAL A 95 -12.92 13.08 0.00
CA VAL A 95 -11.75 13.80 -0.50
C VAL A 95 -10.68 13.99 0.58
N ASN A 96 -11.10 14.31 1.80
CA ASN A 96 -10.20 14.67 2.89
C ASN A 96 -9.60 13.47 3.62
N ASN A 97 -10.30 12.33 3.67
CA ASN A 97 -9.93 11.21 4.54
C ASN A 97 -9.91 9.88 3.77
N ASP A 98 -11.01 9.52 3.12
CA ASP A 98 -11.19 8.14 2.65
C ASP A 98 -10.41 7.85 1.35
N SER A 99 -10.21 8.87 0.51
CA SER A 99 -9.58 8.70 -0.79
C SER A 99 -8.14 8.24 -0.70
N ASN A 100 -7.41 8.64 0.35
CA ASN A 100 -6.02 8.23 0.53
C ASN A 100 -5.92 6.75 0.93
N ALA A 101 -6.68 6.36 1.96
CA ALA A 101 -6.73 4.96 2.42
C ALA A 101 -7.23 4.02 1.31
N GLY A 102 -8.27 4.43 0.57
CA GLY A 102 -8.78 3.65 -0.56
C GLY A 102 -7.76 3.51 -1.70
N TRP A 103 -6.94 4.54 -1.93
CA TRP A 103 -5.88 4.45 -2.93
C TRP A 103 -4.71 3.58 -2.47
N GLU A 104 -4.33 3.64 -1.19
CA GLU A 104 -3.34 2.76 -0.58
C GLU A 104 -3.75 1.28 -0.71
N GLU A 105 -5.03 0.97 -0.58
CA GLU A 105 -5.58 -0.37 -0.85
C GLU A 105 -5.45 -0.77 -2.32
N VAL A 106 -5.79 0.13 -3.25
CA VAL A 106 -5.69 -0.12 -4.70
C VAL A 106 -4.27 -0.43 -5.14
N ILE A 107 -3.27 0.29 -4.62
CA ILE A 107 -1.86 0.06 -4.97
C ILE A 107 -1.21 -1.06 -4.14
N GLY A 108 -1.95 -1.66 -3.22
CA GLY A 108 -1.46 -2.71 -2.32
C GLY A 108 -0.42 -2.23 -1.32
N SER A 109 -0.37 -0.91 -1.04
CA SER A 109 0.45 -0.35 0.03
C SER A 109 -0.21 -0.54 1.40
N ASN A 110 -1.53 -0.69 1.45
CA ASN A 110 -2.26 -1.07 2.66
C ASN A 110 -3.24 -2.21 2.33
N TYR A 111 -3.20 -3.30 3.08
CA TYR A 111 -4.26 -4.33 2.95
C TYR A 111 -4.38 -5.15 4.22
N THR A 112 -5.50 -5.84 4.32
CA THR A 112 -5.81 -6.72 5.45
C THR A 112 -5.82 -8.18 4.99
N GLU A 113 -5.02 -9.02 5.64
CA GLU A 113 -5.01 -10.46 5.42
C GLU A 113 -5.69 -11.19 6.58
N LEU A 114 -6.57 -12.14 6.27
CA LEU A 114 -7.17 -13.00 7.28
C LEU A 114 -6.39 -14.31 7.30
N VAL A 115 -5.65 -14.51 8.39
CA VAL A 115 -4.88 -15.73 8.60
C VAL A 115 -5.70 -16.66 9.46
N SER A 116 -5.80 -17.92 9.04
CA SER A 116 -6.53 -18.95 9.77
C SER A 116 -5.75 -20.24 9.92
N TRP A 117 -5.96 -20.92 11.05
CA TRP A 117 -5.40 -22.24 11.32
C TRP A 117 -6.41 -23.08 12.12
N TYR A 118 -6.18 -24.39 12.11
CA TYR A 118 -6.91 -25.32 12.95
C TYR A 118 -6.00 -25.76 14.11
N GLU A 119 -6.54 -25.75 15.31
CA GLU A 119 -5.93 -26.35 16.48
C GLU A 119 -6.65 -27.67 16.79
N THR A 120 -5.90 -28.77 16.83
CA THR A 120 -6.43 -30.05 17.31
C THR A 120 -6.50 -30.02 18.83
N VAL A 121 -7.70 -30.09 19.39
CA VAL A 121 -7.91 -30.14 20.83
C VAL A 121 -8.37 -31.54 21.22
N VAL A 122 -7.77 -32.10 22.27
CA VAL A 122 -8.19 -33.38 22.84
C VAL A 122 -9.43 -33.14 23.70
N THR A 123 -10.55 -33.74 23.31
CA THR A 123 -11.86 -33.56 23.96
C THR A 123 -12.18 -34.67 24.95
N CYS A 124 -11.59 -35.84 24.79
CA CYS A 124 -11.74 -36.96 25.72
C CYS A 124 -10.83 -36.83 26.95
N ASP A 125 -11.30 -37.32 28.08
CA ASP A 125 -10.43 -37.63 29.20
C ASP A 125 -9.62 -38.92 28.96
N ALA A 126 -8.63 -39.19 29.82
CA ALA A 126 -7.75 -40.34 29.69
C ALA A 126 -8.48 -41.70 29.72
N ASN A 127 -9.62 -41.79 30.43
CA ASN A 127 -10.38 -43.05 30.54
C ASN A 127 -11.20 -43.30 29.27
N GLN A 128 -11.78 -42.25 28.69
CA GLN A 128 -12.53 -42.31 27.43
C GLN A 128 -11.61 -42.65 26.25
N TRP A 129 -10.41 -42.06 26.23
CA TRP A 129 -9.38 -42.37 25.23
C TRP A 129 -8.99 -43.85 25.30
N GLN A 130 -8.67 -44.36 26.50
CA GLN A 130 -8.33 -45.78 26.70
C GLN A 130 -9.48 -46.73 26.36
N ALA A 131 -10.73 -46.37 26.71
CA ALA A 131 -11.91 -47.17 26.40
C ALA A 131 -12.15 -47.27 24.88
N CYS A 132 -11.88 -46.21 24.12
CA CYS A 132 -12.00 -46.23 22.66
C CYS A 132 -11.02 -47.22 22.02
N TYR A 133 -9.72 -47.12 22.34
CA TYR A 133 -8.71 -48.05 21.80
C TYR A 133 -8.89 -49.49 22.30
N ALA A 134 -9.51 -49.68 23.47
CA ALA A 134 -9.85 -51.01 23.98
C ALA A 134 -11.01 -51.68 23.20
N SER A 135 -11.86 -50.90 22.52
CA SER A 135 -13.02 -51.41 21.78
C SER A 135 -12.69 -52.01 20.39
N SER A 136 -11.40 -52.10 20.03
CA SER A 136 -10.90 -52.60 18.73
C SER A 136 -11.41 -51.92 17.44
N PRO A 137 -11.75 -50.61 17.42
CA PRO A 137 -11.97 -49.91 16.16
C PRO A 137 -10.61 -49.63 15.46
N PRO A 138 -10.60 -49.33 14.16
CA PRO A 138 -9.41 -48.82 13.49
C PRO A 138 -8.87 -47.58 14.25
N PRO A 139 -7.54 -47.44 14.44
CA PRO A 139 -6.96 -46.38 15.27
C PRO A 139 -7.45 -44.96 14.94
N GLY A 140 -7.67 -44.65 13.65
CA GLY A 140 -8.16 -43.34 13.20
C GLY A 140 -9.57 -42.98 13.68
N TYR A 141 -10.40 -43.96 14.04
CA TYR A 141 -11.74 -43.69 14.57
C TYR A 141 -11.70 -43.09 15.98
N CYS A 142 -10.70 -43.47 16.78
CA CYS A 142 -10.54 -42.91 18.12
C CYS A 142 -9.92 -41.52 18.10
N ASP A 143 -8.99 -41.28 17.16
CA ASP A 143 -8.47 -39.94 16.91
C ASP A 143 -9.60 -38.99 16.46
N ASP A 144 -10.48 -39.42 15.55
CA ASP A 144 -11.64 -38.63 15.10
C ASP A 144 -12.71 -38.43 16.19
N TYR A 145 -12.87 -39.39 17.12
CA TYR A 145 -13.85 -39.30 18.20
C TYR A 145 -13.38 -38.42 19.37
N CYS A 146 -12.08 -38.46 19.67
CA CYS A 146 -11.51 -37.82 20.85
C CYS A 146 -10.69 -36.56 20.57
N THR A 147 -10.62 -36.15 19.31
CA THR A 147 -10.06 -34.86 18.93
C THR A 147 -11.10 -34.04 18.19
N ASP A 148 -11.08 -32.73 18.41
CA ASP A 148 -11.86 -31.78 17.63
C ASP A 148 -10.91 -30.77 16.98
N GLN A 149 -11.33 -30.24 15.84
CA GLN A 149 -10.59 -29.21 15.12
C GLN A 149 -11.22 -27.86 15.43
N VAL A 150 -10.57 -27.08 16.29
CA VAL A 150 -11.01 -25.72 16.59
C VAL A 150 -10.45 -24.78 15.53
N TYR A 151 -11.35 -24.07 14.84
CA TYR A 151 -10.97 -23.09 13.84
C TYR A 151 -10.64 -21.75 14.50
N HIS A 152 -9.45 -21.23 14.22
CA HIS A 152 -9.01 -19.92 14.66
C HIS A 152 -8.70 -19.02 13.48
N PHE A 153 -8.97 -17.73 13.64
CA PHE A 153 -8.54 -16.72 12.69
C PHE A 153 -8.11 -15.44 13.42
N TYR A 154 -7.14 -14.73 12.85
CA TYR A 154 -6.83 -13.35 13.21
C TYR A 154 -6.59 -12.51 11.97
N THR A 155 -6.74 -11.22 12.15
CA THR A 155 -6.54 -10.21 11.12
C THR A 155 -5.11 -9.68 11.20
N VAL A 156 -4.39 -9.73 10.08
CA VAL A 156 -3.08 -9.10 9.92
C VAL A 156 -3.26 -7.83 9.09
N TYR A 157 -2.76 -6.72 9.60
CA TYR A 157 -2.74 -5.45 8.89
C TYR A 157 -1.37 -5.27 8.25
N HIS A 158 -1.36 -4.97 6.96
CA HIS A 158 -0.17 -4.70 6.18
C HIS A 158 -0.17 -3.23 5.81
N ASP A 159 0.92 -2.54 6.13
CA ASP A 159 1.17 -1.16 5.75
C ASP A 159 2.60 -1.06 5.24
N TYR A 160 2.74 -0.71 3.97
CA TYR A 160 3.99 -0.65 3.23
C TYR A 160 4.19 0.75 2.69
N PRO A 161 5.37 1.37 2.91
CA PRO A 161 5.72 2.61 2.26
C PRO A 161 5.56 2.52 0.73
N SER A 162 5.22 3.62 0.07
CA SER A 162 5.00 3.66 -1.37
C SER A 162 5.33 5.04 -1.93
N ASP A 163 5.71 5.09 -3.20
CA ASP A 163 5.83 6.34 -3.97
C ASP A 163 4.47 6.79 -4.56
N GLY A 164 3.37 6.18 -4.10
CA GLY A 164 2.02 6.46 -4.56
C GLY A 164 1.57 5.73 -5.81
N VAL A 165 2.42 4.86 -6.37
CA VAL A 165 2.05 3.91 -7.44
C VAL A 165 2.66 2.54 -7.17
N VAL A 166 3.92 2.49 -6.73
CA VAL A 166 4.70 1.28 -6.48
C VAL A 166 4.98 1.18 -4.98
N THR A 167 4.79 -0.01 -4.41
CA THR A 167 5.12 -0.27 -3.01
C THR A 167 6.62 -0.46 -2.84
N GLN A 168 7.14 -0.13 -1.66
CA GLN A 168 8.55 -0.33 -1.30
C GLN A 168 8.99 -1.75 -1.62
N ARG A 169 8.21 -2.76 -1.23
CA ARG A 169 8.54 -4.18 -1.46
C ARG A 169 8.75 -4.51 -2.93
N SER A 170 7.94 -3.92 -3.82
CA SER A 170 8.12 -4.09 -5.26
C SER A 170 9.37 -3.35 -5.76
N ALA A 171 9.61 -2.12 -5.28
CA ALA A 171 10.74 -1.30 -5.68
C ALA A 171 12.10 -1.84 -5.19
N THR A 172 12.14 -2.44 -3.99
CA THR A 172 13.33 -3.06 -3.40
C THR A 172 13.49 -4.53 -3.79
N ASN A 173 12.56 -5.08 -4.56
CA ASN A 173 12.56 -6.48 -4.98
C ASN A 173 12.63 -7.44 -3.77
N ASP A 174 11.83 -7.16 -2.74
CA ASP A 174 11.75 -7.99 -1.52
C ASP A 174 11.34 -9.43 -1.90
N GLY A 175 12.11 -10.41 -1.43
CA GLY A 175 11.97 -11.83 -1.81
C GLY A 175 12.46 -12.20 -3.22
N GLY A 176 12.96 -11.24 -4.00
CA GLY A 176 13.52 -11.48 -5.32
C GLY A 176 15.03 -11.80 -5.31
N SER A 177 15.57 -12.12 -6.49
CA SER A 177 16.96 -12.59 -6.64
C SER A 177 18.00 -11.48 -6.84
N TRP A 178 17.58 -10.22 -6.96
CA TRP A 178 18.49 -9.10 -7.17
C TRP A 178 19.02 -8.59 -5.84
N GLN A 179 20.33 -8.41 -5.76
CA GLN A 179 21.01 -7.81 -4.62
C GLN A 179 21.49 -6.40 -4.99
N GLY A 180 21.35 -5.45 -4.06
CA GLY A 180 21.68 -4.06 -4.32
C GLY A 180 21.68 -3.17 -3.09
N ILE A 181 22.07 -1.92 -3.30
CA ILE A 181 21.96 -0.84 -2.31
C ILE A 181 20.55 -0.26 -2.43
N HIS A 182 19.82 -0.29 -1.32
CA HIS A 182 18.46 0.26 -1.25
C HIS A 182 18.53 1.67 -0.69
N LEU A 183 17.94 2.63 -1.41
CA LEU A 183 17.90 4.02 -0.97
C LEU A 183 16.49 4.56 -1.07
N GLU A 184 16.06 5.16 0.03
CA GLU A 184 14.80 5.88 0.09
C GLU A 184 14.99 7.30 -0.45
N ALA A 185 14.07 7.73 -1.32
CA ALA A 185 13.85 9.12 -1.67
C ALA A 185 12.63 9.63 -0.88
N PRO A 186 12.84 10.29 0.28
CA PRO A 186 11.75 10.70 1.15
C PRO A 186 10.90 11.78 0.48
N ASN A 187 9.58 11.75 0.73
CA ASN A 187 8.58 12.68 0.20
C ASN A 187 8.60 12.81 -1.33
N THR A 188 8.94 11.73 -2.02
CA THR A 188 9.04 11.66 -3.48
C THR A 188 8.03 10.64 -4.00
N ASN A 189 7.07 11.09 -4.79
CA ASN A 189 6.13 10.20 -5.47
C ASN A 189 6.69 9.65 -6.81
N HIS A 190 6.02 8.67 -7.39
CA HIS A 190 6.48 7.96 -8.58
C HIS A 190 6.73 8.90 -9.76
N GLY A 191 5.83 9.86 -9.96
CA GLY A 191 5.94 10.84 -11.04
C GLY A 191 7.03 11.87 -10.82
N GLU A 192 7.46 12.11 -9.57
CA GLU A 192 8.51 13.06 -9.21
C GLU A 192 9.91 12.51 -9.49
N PHE A 193 10.05 11.21 -9.74
CA PHE A 193 11.34 10.64 -10.13
C PHE A 193 11.91 11.18 -11.45
N LYS A 194 11.06 11.78 -12.30
CA LYS A 194 11.50 12.48 -13.51
C LYS A 194 12.11 13.86 -13.23
N ARG A 195 11.94 14.40 -12.01
CA ARG A 195 12.35 15.75 -11.61
C ARG A 195 13.77 15.72 -11.04
N PRO A 196 14.75 16.36 -11.70
CA PRO A 196 16.14 16.30 -11.27
C PRO A 196 16.34 16.81 -9.85
N ASP A 197 15.69 17.89 -9.43
CA ASP A 197 15.81 18.48 -8.09
C ASP A 197 15.40 17.54 -6.95
N ARG A 198 14.46 16.62 -7.21
CA ARG A 198 13.95 15.66 -6.21
C ARG A 198 14.85 14.45 -6.03
N VAL A 199 15.40 13.93 -7.14
CA VAL A 199 16.18 12.68 -7.13
C VAL A 199 17.68 12.94 -7.09
N ARG A 200 18.13 14.12 -7.52
CA ARG A 200 19.55 14.48 -7.58
C ARG A 200 20.25 14.39 -6.23
N PRO A 201 19.70 14.78 -5.07
CA PRO A 201 20.37 14.55 -3.80
C PRO A 201 20.67 13.07 -3.55
N THR A 202 19.72 12.19 -3.86
CA THR A 202 19.89 10.73 -3.72
C THR A 202 20.88 10.17 -4.75
N LEU A 203 20.85 10.65 -6.00
CA LEU A 203 21.81 10.23 -7.04
C LEU A 203 23.21 10.79 -6.78
N ASP A 204 23.32 12.03 -6.31
CA ASP A 204 24.58 12.65 -5.94
C ASP A 204 25.18 11.91 -4.74
N TRP A 205 24.36 11.46 -3.77
CA TRP A 205 24.83 10.56 -2.70
C TRP A 205 25.36 9.23 -3.25
N VAL A 206 24.65 8.62 -4.21
CA VAL A 206 25.06 7.37 -4.86
C VAL A 206 26.38 7.51 -5.62
N PHE A 207 26.51 8.56 -6.43
CA PHE A 207 27.62 8.71 -7.36
C PHE A 207 28.81 9.50 -6.79
N ASN A 208 28.60 10.30 -5.74
CA ASN A 208 29.66 11.09 -5.09
C ASN A 208 30.07 10.54 -3.71
N ASN A 209 29.96 9.22 -3.51
CA ASN A 209 30.49 8.52 -2.31
C ASN A 209 29.85 8.96 -0.98
N GLY A 210 28.52 8.89 -0.89
CA GLY A 210 27.74 9.27 0.29
C GLY A 210 28.30 8.88 1.67
N ASP A 211 28.87 7.69 1.81
CA ASP A 211 29.45 7.15 3.06
C ASP A 211 30.93 6.71 2.94
N GLN A 212 31.63 7.11 1.87
CA GLN A 212 33.02 6.71 1.57
C GLN A 212 33.27 5.18 1.42
N SER A 213 32.23 4.36 1.26
CA SER A 213 32.35 2.91 1.12
C SER A 213 32.81 2.42 -0.27
N GLY A 214 32.93 3.32 -1.26
CA GLY A 214 33.53 3.02 -2.57
C GLY A 214 32.71 2.08 -3.45
N HIS A 215 31.39 2.02 -3.30
CA HIS A 215 30.55 1.08 -4.03
C HIS A 215 30.40 1.36 -5.54
N PHE A 216 30.49 2.64 -5.96
CA PHE A 216 30.46 3.03 -7.38
C PHE A 216 31.34 4.26 -7.63
N GLN A 217 32.62 4.06 -7.95
CA GLN A 217 33.41 5.14 -8.54
C GLN A 217 33.10 5.24 -10.04
N ILE A 218 32.40 6.30 -10.44
CA ILE A 218 32.38 6.71 -11.85
C ILE A 218 33.62 7.58 -12.07
N ASP A 219 34.61 7.06 -12.80
CA ASP A 219 35.76 7.86 -13.23
C ASP A 219 35.29 8.86 -14.30
N LEU A 220 35.13 10.13 -13.91
CA LEU A 220 34.66 11.22 -14.78
C LEU A 220 35.79 11.86 -15.61
N ARG A 221 36.83 11.10 -15.96
CA ARG A 221 37.91 11.59 -16.83
C ARG A 221 37.47 11.80 -18.27
#